data_AF-A0A3D0FRE4-F1
#
_entry.id   AF-A0A3D0FRE4-F1
#
_cell.length_a   1.000
_cell.length_b   1.000
_cell.length_c   1.000
_cell.angle_alpha   90.00
_cell.angle_beta   90.00
_cell.angle_gamma   90.00
#
_symmetry.space_group_name_H-M   'P 1'
#
loop_
_entity.id
_entity.type
_entity.pdbx_description
1 polymer ?
#
loop_
_entity_poly.entity_id
_entity_poly.type
_entity_poly.pdbx_seq_one_letter_code
_entity_poly.pdbx_strand_id
1 'polypeptide(L)'
;RNAMSRLWWIGRFTYDETLSDPFLYSDYLTRHADFVFHILELNLSNNKQLVKVLLQVLQDAESKGLSINTNHLGALTKYYNVLGGSYILDLIPYETLYVKLSQRLEKILVAK
;
A
#
# COMPACT_ATOMS: atom_id res chain seq x y z
N ARG A 1 -14.67 7.07 14.70
CA ARG A 1 -14.20 6.57 13.38
C ARG A 1 -15.43 6.31 12.51
N ASN A 2 -15.51 6.84 11.28
CA ASN A 2 -16.66 6.68 10.40
C ASN A 2 -16.65 5.31 9.70
N ALA A 3 -17.48 4.37 10.15
CA ALA A 3 -17.53 3.01 9.62
C ALA A 3 -17.93 2.95 8.13
N MET A 4 -18.88 3.79 7.71
CA MET A 4 -19.32 3.88 6.31
C MET A 4 -18.21 4.33 5.37
N SER A 5 -17.45 5.37 5.75
CA SER A 5 -16.32 5.86 4.95
C SER A 5 -15.24 4.78 4.78
N ARG A 6 -15.01 3.98 5.83
CA ARG A 6 -14.04 2.89 5.79
C ARG A 6 -14.46 1.79 4.80
N LEU A 7 -15.74 1.39 4.80
CA LEU A 7 -16.26 0.42 3.83
C LEU A 7 -16.13 0.93 2.38
N TRP A 8 -16.39 2.22 2.15
CA TRP A 8 -16.20 2.82 0.84
C TRP A 8 -14.74 2.73 0.37
N TRP A 9 -13.78 3.06 1.26
CA TRP A 9 -12.35 2.98 0.93
C TRP A 9 -11.87 1.54 0.70
N ILE A 10 -12.36 0.58 1.49
CA ILE A 10 -12.10 -0.84 1.25
C ILE A 10 -12.55 -1.18 -0.17
N GLY A 11 -13.84 -1.03 -0.50
CA GLY A 11 -14.35 -1.33 -1.84
C GLY A 11 -13.61 -0.61 -2.96
N ARG A 12 -13.26 0.68 -2.77
CA ARG A 12 -12.54 1.47 -3.78
C ARG A 12 -11.15 0.90 -4.12
N PHE A 13 -10.45 0.31 -3.16
CA PHE A 13 -9.09 -0.20 -3.33
C PHE A 13 -9.01 -1.70 -3.54
N THR A 14 -10.01 -2.47 -3.11
CA THR A 14 -10.00 -3.94 -3.17
C THR A 14 -10.95 -4.55 -4.20
N TYR A 15 -11.92 -3.79 -4.73
CA TYR A 15 -12.79 -4.28 -5.81
C TYR A 15 -11.98 -4.53 -7.09
N ASP A 16 -12.13 -5.74 -7.63
CA ASP A 16 -11.44 -6.20 -8.83
C ASP A 16 -12.35 -7.05 -9.72
N GLU A 17 -12.88 -6.45 -10.77
CA GLU A 17 -13.76 -7.10 -11.75
C GLU A 17 -13.10 -8.23 -12.56
N THR A 18 -11.77 -8.36 -12.50
CA THR A 18 -11.04 -9.42 -13.21
C THR A 18 -11.08 -10.77 -12.48
N LEU A 19 -11.52 -10.78 -11.21
CA LEU A 19 -11.66 -11.99 -10.41
C LEU A 19 -13.02 -12.66 -10.64
N SER A 20 -13.09 -13.97 -10.39
CA SER A 20 -14.37 -14.71 -10.39
C SER A 20 -15.32 -14.20 -9.30
N ASP A 21 -14.78 -13.78 -8.16
CA ASP A 21 -15.48 -13.03 -7.12
C ASP A 21 -14.86 -11.62 -7.02
N PRO A 22 -15.52 -10.58 -7.56
CA PRO A 22 -14.99 -9.22 -7.54
C PRO A 22 -14.81 -8.62 -6.15
N PHE A 23 -15.44 -9.20 -5.13
CA PHE A 23 -15.39 -8.73 -3.75
C PHE A 23 -14.45 -9.54 -2.86
N LEU A 24 -13.75 -10.54 -3.39
CA LEU A 24 -12.87 -11.45 -2.65
C LEU A 24 -11.96 -10.71 -1.64
N TYR A 25 -11.23 -9.71 -2.12
CA TYR A 25 -10.32 -8.92 -1.29
C TYR A 25 -11.03 -7.94 -0.35
N SER A 26 -12.20 -7.45 -0.76
CA SER A 26 -13.04 -6.57 0.06
C SER A 26 -13.56 -7.33 1.28
N ASP A 27 -14.07 -8.54 1.06
CA ASP A 27 -14.56 -9.45 2.08
C ASP A 27 -13.44 -9.92 3.02
N TYR A 28 -12.24 -10.19 2.50
CA TYR A 28 -11.08 -10.43 3.34
C TYR A 28 -10.80 -9.24 4.28
N LEU A 29 -10.71 -8.04 3.74
CA LEU A 29 -10.31 -6.86 4.51
C LEU A 29 -11.38 -6.38 5.50
N THR A 30 -12.67 -6.65 5.25
CA THR A 30 -13.75 -6.36 6.22
C THR A 30 -13.71 -7.30 7.43
N ARG A 31 -13.24 -8.54 7.27
CA ARG A 31 -13.04 -9.50 8.38
C ARG A 31 -11.84 -9.13 9.25
N HIS A 32 -10.81 -8.52 8.66
CA HIS A 32 -9.60 -8.11 9.37
C HIS A 32 -9.58 -6.61 9.64
N ALA A 33 -10.36 -6.18 10.64
CA ALA A 33 -10.60 -4.76 10.82
C ALA A 33 -9.30 -3.95 11.09
N ASP A 34 -8.37 -4.53 11.83
CA ASP A 34 -7.10 -3.89 12.18
C ASP A 34 -6.14 -3.78 11.00
N PHE A 35 -6.32 -4.59 9.95
CA PHE A 35 -5.44 -4.61 8.78
C PHE A 35 -5.64 -3.40 7.88
N VAL A 36 -6.85 -2.83 7.87
CA VAL A 36 -7.18 -1.67 7.02
C VAL A 36 -6.25 -0.50 7.27
N PHE A 37 -5.88 -0.23 8.52
CA PHE A 37 -4.96 0.85 8.85
C PHE A 37 -3.59 0.64 8.17
N HIS A 38 -3.04 -0.56 8.32
CA HIS A 38 -1.73 -0.88 7.76
C HIS A 38 -1.72 -0.94 6.23
N ILE A 39 -2.85 -1.30 5.60
CA ILE A 39 -2.91 -1.52 4.15
C ILE A 39 -3.34 -0.25 3.41
N LEU A 40 -4.28 0.54 3.93
CA LEU A 40 -4.83 1.69 3.19
C LEU A 40 -4.12 3.01 3.48
N GLU A 41 -3.34 3.12 4.56
CA GLU A 41 -2.57 4.34 4.88
C GLU A 41 -1.15 4.35 4.28
N LEU A 42 -0.79 3.35 3.47
CA LEU A 42 0.50 3.39 2.77
C LEU A 42 0.43 4.40 1.63
N ASN A 43 1.54 5.12 1.41
CA ASN A 43 1.66 6.02 0.26
C ASN A 43 1.48 5.27 -1.08
N LEU A 44 1.73 3.96 -1.08
CA LEU A 44 1.63 3.08 -2.24
C LEU A 44 0.20 2.57 -2.51
N SER A 45 -0.72 2.72 -1.55
CA SER A 45 -2.07 2.15 -1.61
C SER A 45 -2.95 2.77 -2.68
N ASN A 46 -2.56 3.95 -3.20
CA ASN A 46 -3.27 4.56 -4.32
C ASN A 46 -3.14 3.74 -5.61
N ASN A 47 -2.15 2.86 -5.71
CA ASN A 47 -2.05 1.88 -6.78
C ASN A 47 -2.75 0.57 -6.37
N LYS A 48 -3.90 0.26 -6.99
CA LYS A 48 -4.68 -0.95 -6.70
C LYS A 48 -3.89 -2.25 -6.88
N GLN A 49 -2.97 -2.30 -7.85
CA GLN A 49 -2.16 -3.51 -8.09
C GLN A 49 -1.24 -3.80 -6.90
N LEU A 50 -0.68 -2.75 -6.29
CA LEU A 50 0.16 -2.84 -5.11
C LEU A 50 -0.63 -3.32 -3.88
N VAL A 51 -1.86 -2.83 -3.71
CA VAL A 51 -2.78 -3.32 -2.66
C VAL A 51 -3.15 -4.79 -2.90
N LYS A 52 -3.47 -5.16 -4.15
CA LYS A 52 -3.82 -6.52 -4.54
C LYS A 52 -2.71 -7.52 -4.23
N VAL A 53 -1.47 -7.22 -4.62
CA VAL A 53 -0.31 -8.08 -4.32
C VAL A 53 -0.16 -8.30 -2.82
N LEU A 54 -0.29 -7.25 -2.01
CA LEU A 54 -0.21 -7.36 -0.55
C LEU A 54 -1.31 -8.27 0.00
N LEU A 55 -2.56 -8.10 -0.44
CA LEU A 55 -3.69 -8.92 0.00
C LEU A 55 -3.55 -10.39 -0.43
N GLN A 56 -3.07 -10.63 -1.64
CA GLN A 56 -2.80 -11.98 -2.14
C GLN A 56 -1.73 -12.69 -1.30
N VAL A 57 -0.63 -12.01 -0.95
CA VAL A 57 0.42 -12.56 -0.08
C VAL A 57 -0.13 -12.98 1.29
N LEU A 58 -1.04 -12.18 1.86
CA LEU A 58 -1.67 -12.50 3.15
C LEU A 58 -2.60 -13.71 3.06
N GLN A 59 -3.46 -13.77 2.05
CA GLN A 59 -4.34 -14.92 1.81
C GLN A 59 -3.55 -16.20 1.53
N ASP A 60 -2.49 -16.12 0.72
CA ASP A 60 -1.62 -17.25 0.41
C ASP A 60 -0.89 -17.78 1.65
N ALA A 61 -0.53 -16.90 2.60
CA ALA A 61 0.06 -17.30 3.87
C ALA A 61 -0.97 -17.97 4.79
N GLU A 62 -2.19 -17.43 4.89
CA GLU A 62 -3.26 -18.03 5.69
C GLU A 62 -3.73 -19.38 5.13
N SER A 63 -3.82 -19.54 3.80
CA SER A 63 -4.16 -20.82 3.16
C SER A 63 -3.12 -21.92 3.43
N LYS A 64 -1.88 -21.55 3.77
CA LYS A 64 -0.82 -22.47 4.23
C LYS A 64 -0.88 -22.75 5.73
N GLY A 65 -1.89 -22.24 6.44
CA GLY A 65 -2.08 -22.41 7.87
C GLY A 65 -1.27 -21.44 8.74
N LEU A 66 -0.69 -20.38 8.17
CA LEU A 66 0.05 -19.38 8.94
C LEU A 66 -0.93 -18.38 9.57
N SER A 67 -0.86 -18.22 10.90
CA SER A 67 -1.65 -17.21 11.60
C SER A 67 -1.00 -15.83 11.50
N ILE A 68 -1.69 -14.89 10.86
CA ILE A 68 -1.23 -13.51 10.68
C ILE A 68 -1.96 -12.61 11.67
N ASN A 69 -1.20 -11.80 12.38
CA ASN A 69 -1.74 -10.76 13.26
C ASN A 69 -1.28 -9.38 12.79
N THR A 70 -1.81 -8.36 13.45
CA THR A 70 -1.53 -6.94 13.14
C THR A 70 -0.04 -6.60 13.25
N ASN A 71 0.71 -7.22 14.16
CA ASN A 71 2.15 -6.99 14.29
C ASN A 71 2.93 -7.55 13.10
N HIS A 72 2.58 -8.75 12.63
CA HIS A 72 3.15 -9.34 11.42
C HIS A 72 2.91 -8.44 10.20
N LEU A 73 1.68 -7.96 10.03
CA LEU A 73 1.32 -7.04 8.96
C LEU A 73 2.03 -5.69 9.07
N GLY A 74 2.14 -5.14 10.29
CA GLY A 74 2.88 -3.90 10.54
C GLY A 74 4.37 -4.02 10.20
N ALA A 75 4.98 -5.17 10.45
CA ALA A 75 6.36 -5.44 10.06
C ALA A 75 6.50 -5.57 8.53
N LEU A 76 5.60 -6.32 7.88
CA LEU A 76 5.58 -6.50 6.43
C LEU A 76 5.42 -5.16 5.69
N THR A 77 4.50 -4.31 6.14
CA THR A 77 4.23 -3.02 5.49
C THR A 77 5.36 -2.01 5.66
N LYS A 78 6.14 -2.09 6.75
CA LYS A 78 7.40 -1.33 6.88
C LYS A 78 8.41 -1.76 5.82
N TYR A 79 8.63 -3.06 5.67
CA TYR A 79 9.52 -3.59 4.63
C TYR A 79 9.04 -3.19 3.22
N TYR A 80 7.73 -3.28 2.98
CA TYR A 80 7.11 -2.87 1.73
C TYR A 80 7.35 -1.38 1.39
N ASN A 81 7.23 -0.47 2.36
CA ASN A 81 7.55 0.94 2.17
C ASN A 81 9.04 1.18 1.87
N VAL A 82 9.95 0.42 2.48
CA VAL A 82 11.39 0.50 2.19
C VAL A 82 11.67 0.11 0.74
N LEU A 83 11.04 -0.97 0.24
CA LEU A 83 11.15 -1.36 -1.16
C LEU A 83 10.66 -0.24 -2.09
N GLY A 84 9.50 0.35 -1.78
CA GLY A 84 8.96 1.47 -2.55
C GLY A 84 9.88 2.70 -2.56
N GLY A 85 10.57 3.02 -1.47
CA GLY A 85 11.48 4.17 -1.44
C GLY A 85 12.80 3.92 -2.16
N SER A 86 13.46 2.80 -1.85
CA SER A 86 14.81 2.48 -2.36
C SER A 86 14.81 2.14 -3.84
N TYR A 87 13.94 1.23 -4.28
CA TYR A 87 13.90 0.80 -5.68
C TYR A 87 13.42 1.91 -6.61
N ILE A 88 12.48 2.76 -6.17
CA ILE A 88 12.03 3.88 -7.00
C ILE A 88 13.19 4.85 -7.25
N LEU A 89 14.01 5.17 -6.25
CA LEU A 89 15.15 6.06 -6.45
C LEU A 89 16.18 5.48 -7.43
N ASP A 90 16.50 4.20 -7.31
CA ASP A 90 17.47 3.52 -8.18
C ASP A 90 16.98 3.42 -9.64
N LEU A 91 15.68 3.42 -9.86
CA LEU A 91 15.06 3.36 -11.19
C LEU A 91 14.85 4.75 -11.82
N ILE A 92 14.98 5.84 -11.07
CA ILE A 92 14.81 7.19 -11.62
C ILE A 92 16.05 7.55 -12.46
N PRO A 93 15.89 7.95 -13.74
CA PRO A 93 17.00 8.40 -14.56
C PRO A 93 17.74 9.58 -13.94
N TYR A 94 19.07 9.60 -14.06
CA TYR A 94 19.94 10.63 -13.50
C TYR A 94 19.42 12.05 -13.74
N GLU A 95 19.07 12.39 -14.99
CA GLU A 95 18.59 13.73 -15.36
C GLU A 95 17.30 14.13 -14.63
N THR A 96 16.38 13.18 -14.47
CA THR A 96 15.13 13.42 -13.75
C THR A 96 15.39 13.67 -12.27
N LEU A 97 16.31 12.91 -11.68
CA LEU A 97 16.69 13.07 -10.28
C LEU A 97 17.42 14.40 -10.07
N TYR A 98 18.36 14.75 -10.94
CA TYR A 98 19.13 15.99 -10.89
C TYR A 98 18.20 17.22 -10.92
N VAL A 99 17.25 17.27 -11.86
CA VAL A 99 16.30 18.39 -11.97
C VAL A 99 15.43 18.49 -10.72
N LYS A 100 14.87 17.37 -10.24
CA LYS A 100 14.03 17.34 -9.03
C LYS A 100 14.76 17.84 -7.80
N LEU A 101 16.00 17.40 -7.59
CA LEU A 101 16.82 17.79 -6.44
C LEU A 101 17.24 19.27 -6.53
N SER A 102 17.67 19.73 -7.70
CA SER A 102 18.09 21.13 -7.93
C SER A 102 16.95 22.11 -7.65
N GLN A 103 15.75 21.86 -8.21
CA GLN A 103 14.57 22.69 -7.97
C GLN A 103 14.14 22.70 -6.50
N ARG A 104 14.29 21.58 -5.79
CA ARG A 104 13.96 21.52 -4.36
C ARG A 104 14.96 22.32 -3.53
N LEU A 105 16.25 22.27 -3.87
CA LEU A 105 17.31 23.03 -3.21
C LEU A 105 17.08 24.54 -3.38
N GLU A 106 16.79 25.01 -4.59
CA GLU A 106 16.48 26.42 -4.85
C GLU A 106 15.35 26.93 -3.96
N LYS A 107 14.25 26.18 -3.85
CA LYS A 107 13.12 26.54 -2.97
C LYS A 107 13.51 26.62 -1.50
N ILE A 108 14.38 25.72 -1.03
CA ILE A 108 14.88 25.73 0.35
C ILE A 108 15.73 26.99 0.60
N LEU A 109 16.52 27.41 -0.38
CA LEU A 109 17.38 28.58 -0.28
C LEU A 109 16.61 29.90 -0.37
N VAL A 110 15.57 29.98 -1.21
CA VAL A 110 14.72 31.17 -1.39
C VAL A 110 13.72 31.37 -0.25
N ALA A 111 13.36 30.30 0.48
CA ALA A 111 12.47 30.39 1.64
C ALA A 111 13.19 30.87 2.94
N LYS A 112 14.45 31.32 2.84
CA LYS A 112 15.16 32.07 3.88
C LYS A 112 14.94 33.57 3.70
#